data_AF-A0A392QM30-F1
#
_entry.id   AF-A0A392QM30-F1
#
_cell.length_a   1.000
_cell.length_b   1.000
_cell.length_c   1.000
_cell.angle_alpha   90.00
_cell.angle_beta   90.00
_cell.angle_gamma   90.00
#
_symmetry.space_group_name_H-M   'P 1'
#
loop_
_entity.id
_entity.type
_entity.pdbx_description
1 polymer ?
#
loop_
_entity_poly.entity_id
_entity_poly.type
_entity_poly.pdbx_seq_one_letter_code
_entity_poly.pdbx_strand_id
1 'polypeptide(L)' 'MVFSGLFPADGSDFEALNHAIEKLTCNDASVSVAKETSTALGLGFRCGFLGLLHMDVFHQRLEQ' A
#
# COMPACT_ATOMS: atom_id res chain seq x y z
N MET A 1 -11.55 8.35 7.73
CA MET A 1 -10.27 7.67 7.47
C MET A 1 -10.59 6.27 6.96
N VAL A 2 -10.04 5.91 5.81
CA VAL A 2 -10.26 4.62 5.13
C VAL A 2 -8.97 3.83 5.24
N PHE A 3 -9.06 2.54 5.55
CA PHE A 3 -7.90 1.66 5.60
C PHE A 3 -8.05 0.56 4.56
N SER A 4 -6.95 0.25 3.88
CA SER A 4 -6.88 -0.86 2.91
C SER A 4 -5.65 -1.71 3.17
N GLY A 5 -5.80 -3.02 2.99
CA GLY A 5 -4.70 -3.97 3.02
C GLY A 5 -4.21 -4.23 1.60
N LEU A 6 -2.96 -3.89 1.32
CA LEU A 6 -2.27 -4.13 0.07
C LEU A 6 -1.39 -5.38 0.23
N PHE A 7 -1.64 -6.38 -0.61
CA PHE A 7 -0.87 -7.62 -0.64
C PHE A 7 -0.40 -7.84 -2.08
N PRO A 8 0.87 -8.20 -2.30
CA PRO A 8 1.34 -8.57 -3.63
C PRO A 8 0.68 -9.89 -4.04
N ALA A 9 0.38 -10.03 -5.34
CA ALA A 9 -0.15 -11.28 -5.89
C ALA A 9 0.90 -12.40 -5.83
N ASP A 10 2.16 -12.05 -6.08
CA ASP A 10 3.31 -12.94 -6.02
C ASP A 10 4.29 -12.49 -4.91
N GLY A 11 4.80 -13.45 -4.13
CA GLY A 11 5.69 -13.15 -3.00
C GLY A 11 7.02 -12.49 -3.40
N SER A 12 7.42 -12.61 -4.66
CA SER A 12 8.60 -11.95 -5.25
C SER A 12 8.42 -10.44 -5.44
N ASP A 13 7.18 -9.96 -5.60
CA ASP A 13 6.89 -8.54 -5.82
C ASP A 13 6.77 -7.73 -4.53
N PHE A 14 6.94 -8.37 -3.37
CA PHE A 14 6.90 -7.68 -2.08
C PHE A 14 7.95 -6.55 -1.99
N GLU A 15 9.15 -6.77 -2.52
CA GLU A 15 10.22 -5.76 -2.51
C GLU A 15 9.90 -4.59 -3.46
N ALA A 16 9.36 -4.88 -4.64
CA ALA A 16 8.92 -3.88 -5.60
C ALA A 16 7.75 -3.04 -5.03
N LEU A 17 6.79 -3.70 -4.39
CA LEU A 17 5.67 -3.07 -3.70
C LEU A 17 6.15 -2.16 -2.57
N ASN A 18 7.08 -2.63 -1.74
CA ASN A 18 7.67 -1.83 -0.65
C ASN A 18 8.34 -0.57 -1.22
N HIS A 19 9.14 -0.70 -2.28
CA HIS A 19 9.82 0.42 -2.90
C HIS A 19 8.84 1.43 -3.54
N ALA A 20 7.78 0.94 -4.21
CA ALA A 20 6.74 1.80 -4.78
C ALA A 20 5.98 2.58 -3.71
N ILE A 21 5.58 1.90 -2.62
CA ILE A 21 4.88 2.53 -1.49
C ILE A 21 5.78 3.58 -0.82
N GLU A 22 7.06 3.28 -0.59
CA GLU A 22 8.00 4.23 0.02
C GLU A 22 8.17 5.47 -0.86
N LYS A 23 8.30 5.29 -2.18
CA LYS A 23 8.39 6.38 -3.16
C LYS A 23 7.12 7.26 -3.15
N LEU A 24 5.93 6.65 -3.08
CA LEU A 24 4.66 7.38 -3.04
C LEU A 24 4.47 8.09 -1.70
N THR A 25 4.81 7.45 -0.58
CA THR A 25 4.69 8.02 0.78
C THR A 25 5.67 9.19 0.97
N CYS A 26 6.81 9.18 0.27
CA CYS A 26 7.72 10.33 0.25
C CYS A 26 7.09 11.57 -0.40
N ASN A 27 6.15 11.38 -1.34
CA ASN A 27 5.40 12.48 -1.96
C ASN A 27 4.16 12.86 -1.13
N ASP A 28 3.51 11.88 -0.50
CA ASP A 28 2.28 12.07 0.26
C ASP A 28 2.44 11.71 1.75
N ALA A 29 2.67 12.73 2.58
CA ALA A 29 2.82 12.60 4.02
C ALA A 29 1.49 12.28 4.76
N SER A 30 0.35 12.28 4.06
CA SER A 30 -0.95 11.99 4.66
C SER A 30 -1.32 10.50 4.64
N VAL A 31 -0.56 9.69 3.88
CA VAL A 31 -0.70 8.24 3.86
C VAL A 31 0.04 7.63 5.05
N SER A 32 -0.66 6.82 5.84
CA SER A 32 -0.04 6.04 6.92
C SER A 32 0.20 4.62 6.44
N VAL A 33 1.44 4.12 6.48
CA VAL A 33 1.78 2.75 6.04
C VAL A 33 2.29 1.95 7.22
N ALA A 34 1.73 0.76 7.43
CA ALA A 34 2.20 -0.21 8.42
C ALA A 34 2.39 -1.58 7.76
N LYS A 35 3.46 -2.29 8.09
CA LYS A 35 3.66 -3.67 7.61
C LYS A 35 2.69 -4.60 8.35
N GLU A 36 1.96 -5.42 7.61
CA GLU A 36 1.00 -6.38 8.16
C GLU A 36 1.22 -7.74 7.52
N THR A 37 1.25 -8.80 8.33
CA THR A 37 1.39 -10.17 7.83
C THR A 37 0.07 -10.90 8.02
N SER A 38 -0.50 -11.39 6.94
CA SER A 38 -1.71 -12.21 6.93
C SER A 38 -1.37 -13.68 6.78
N THR A 39 -2.09 -14.55 7.47
CA THR A 39 -1.88 -16.01 7.41
C THR A 39 -2.24 -16.62 6.05
N ALA A 40 -3.14 -15.99 5.30
CA ALA A 40 -3.60 -16.47 4.00
C ALA A 40 -2.89 -15.79 2.81
N LEU A 41 -2.56 -14.50 2.94
CA LEU A 41 -1.99 -13.68 1.86
C LEU A 41 -0.49 -13.41 2.03
N GLY A 42 0.09 -13.80 3.17
CA GLY A 42 1.51 -13.57 3.45
C GLY A 42 1.80 -12.12 3.87
N LEU A 43 2.97 -11.62 3.46
CA LEU A 43 3.44 -10.29 3.82
C LEU A 43 2.73 -9.22 2.98
N GLY A 44 2.24 -8.18 3.65
CA GLY A 44 1.60 -7.04 3.01
C GLY A 44 1.73 -5.75 3.80
N PHE A 45 0.92 -4.78 3.43
CA PHE A 45 0.91 -3.44 3.98
C PHE A 45 -0.51 -3.01 4.31
N ARG A 46 -0.70 -2.44 5.48
CA ARG A 46 -1.89 -1.70 5.85
C ARG A 46 -1.65 -0.22 5.56
N CYS A 47 -2.41 0.34 4.63
CA CYS A 47 -2.37 1.75 4.27
C CYS A 47 -3.62 2.48 4.77
N GLY A 48 -3.41 3.63 5.42
CA GLY A 48 -4.45 4.53 5.90
C GLY A 48 -4.53 5.77 5.02
N PHE A 49 -5.74 6.09 4.57
CA PHE A 49 -6.06 7.17 3.66
C PHE A 49 -7.08 8.14 4.28
N LEU A 50 -7.02 9.39 3.83
CA LEU A 50 -7.95 10.44 4.26
C LEU A 50 -9.40 10.18 3.78
N GLY A 51 -9.58 9.53 2.63
CA GLY A 51 -10.88 9.21 2.06
C GLY A 51 -10.78 8.22 0.89
N LEU A 52 -11.94 7.86 0.31
CA LEU A 52 -12.03 6.87 -0.77
C LEU A 52 -11.29 7.32 -2.05
N LEU A 53 -11.42 8.60 -2.44
CA LEU A 53 -10.72 9.12 -3.62
C LEU A 53 -9.19 9.10 -3.45
N HIS A 54 -8.71 9.36 -2.23
CA HIS A 54 -7.28 9.31 -1.95
C HIS A 54 -6.74 7.88 -2.11
N MET A 55 -7.50 6.88 -1.61
CA MET A 55 -7.16 5.47 -1.83
C MET A 55 -7.14 5.10 -3.32
N ASP A 56 -8.13 5.56 -4.09
CA ASP A 56 -8.26 5.25 -5.51
C ASP A 56 -7.09 5.82 -6.33
N VAL A 57 -6.75 7.09 -6.11
CA VAL A 57 -5.59 7.74 -6.74
C VAL A 57 -4.28 7.05 -6.34
N PHE A 58 -4.12 6.68 -5.07
CA PHE A 58 -2.92 5.97 -4.61
C PHE A 58 -2.80 4.60 -5.27
N HIS A 59 -3.90 3.86 -5.38
CA HIS A 59 -3.92 2.55 -6.02
C HIS A 59 -3.58 2.67 -7.52
N GLN A 60 -4.18 3.63 -8.23
CA GLN A 60 -3.90 3.87 -9.64
C GLN A 60 -2.43 4.26 -9.89
N ARG A 61 -1.78 4.94 -8.95
CA ARG A 61 -0.35 5.27 -9.01
C ARG A 61 0.56 4.07 -8.76
N LEU A 62 0.06 3.07 -8.03
CA LEU A 62 0.77 1.85 -7.71
C LEU A 62 0.74 0.84 -8.86
N GLU A 63 -0.35 0.83 -9.64
CA GLU A 63 -0.50 0.01 -10.86
C GLU A 63 0.30 0.55 -12.08
N GLN A 64 0.85 1.76 -11.97
CA GLN A 64 1.52 2.50 -13.06
C GLN A 64 3.02 2.21 -13.14
#